data_AF-A0A3N0CG84-F1
#
_entry.id   AF-A0A3N0CG84-F1
#
_cell.length_a   1.000
_cell.length_b   1.000
_cell.length_c   1.000
_cell.angle_alpha   90.00
_cell.angle_beta   90.00
_cell.angle_gamma   90.00
#
_symmetry.space_group_name_H-M   'P 1'
#
loop_
_entity.id
_entity.type
_entity.pdbx_description
1 polymer ?
#
loop_
_entity_poly.entity_id
_entity_poly.type
_entity_poly.pdbx_seq_one_letter_code
_entity_poly.pdbx_strand_id
1 'polypeptide(L)'
;MPTQTQRPESLVDDPGIWFGIATGLVIVTFLIAGLSGFGAVGTGAAVLLVGGLAAVRLPGLIALALGIVVWAFYTGFTENSLGQLTFAAGDLVRLAGFAVATVAIAQLVRSLHDTGTVREVRHG
;
A
#
# COMPACT_ATOMS: atom_id res chain seq x y z
N MET A 1 -17.43 39.63 10.26
CA MET A 1 -16.69 38.37 10.41
C MET A 1 -16.30 37.89 9.03
N PRO A 2 -15.01 37.90 8.64
CA PRO A 2 -14.60 37.36 7.36
C PRO A 2 -14.70 35.82 7.37
N THR A 3 -15.46 35.28 6.42
CA THR A 3 -15.58 33.85 6.14
C THR A 3 -14.22 33.33 5.69
N GLN A 4 -13.57 32.45 6.48
CA GLN A 4 -12.38 31.74 6.02
C GLN A 4 -12.79 30.80 4.89
N THR A 5 -12.43 31.13 3.66
CA THR A 5 -12.44 30.21 2.53
C THR A 5 -11.38 29.15 2.80
N GLN A 6 -11.79 27.95 3.23
CA GLN A 6 -10.90 26.80 3.27
C GLN A 6 -10.33 26.60 1.86
N ARG A 7 -9.01 26.77 1.71
CA ARG A 7 -8.31 26.48 0.46
C ARG A 7 -8.52 24.98 0.22
N PRO A 8 -8.98 24.55 -0.96
CA PRO A 8 -9.08 23.11 -1.24
C PRO A 8 -7.70 22.50 -1.01
N GLU A 9 -7.63 21.50 -0.11
CA GLU A 9 -6.41 20.73 0.06
C GLU A 9 -6.00 20.19 -1.31
N SER A 10 -4.73 20.41 -1.67
CA SER A 10 -4.24 19.98 -2.95
C SER A 10 -4.25 18.46 -2.99
N LEU A 11 -4.72 17.84 -4.09
CA LEU A 11 -4.73 16.38 -4.22
C LEU A 11 -3.34 15.74 -4.03
N VAL A 12 -2.27 16.50 -4.23
CA VAL A 12 -0.89 16.05 -3.96
C VAL A 12 -0.52 16.02 -2.48
N ASP A 13 -1.36 16.51 -1.58
CA ASP A 13 -1.15 16.41 -0.14
C ASP A 13 -1.83 15.17 0.46
N ASP A 14 -2.64 14.44 -0.33
CA ASP A 14 -3.31 13.22 0.12
C ASP A 14 -2.32 12.04 0.23
N PRO A 15 -2.10 11.49 1.43
CA PRO A 15 -1.18 10.36 1.64
C PRO A 15 -1.58 9.08 0.88
N GLY A 16 -2.87 8.90 0.62
CA GLY A 16 -3.42 7.79 -0.15
C GLY A 16 -3.03 7.85 -1.62
N ILE A 17 -2.96 9.05 -2.21
CA ILE A 17 -2.50 9.25 -3.58
C ILE A 17 -1.01 8.87 -3.69
N TRP A 18 -0.19 9.35 -2.75
CA TRP A 18 1.24 8.99 -2.72
C TRP A 18 1.47 7.50 -2.48
N PHE A 19 0.66 6.86 -1.64
CA PHE A 19 0.71 5.41 -1.44
C PHE A 19 0.40 4.64 -2.73
N GLY A 20 -0.61 5.07 -3.48
CA GLY A 20 -0.95 4.51 -4.79
C GLY A 20 0.19 4.66 -5.80
N ILE A 21 0.78 5.87 -5.90
CA ILE A 21 1.93 6.14 -6.77
C ILE A 21 3.14 5.27 -6.37
N ALA A 22 3.45 5.19 -5.08
CA ALA A 22 4.55 4.38 -4.55
C ALA A 22 4.37 2.89 -4.87
N THR A 23 3.17 2.37 -4.70
CA THR A 23 2.83 0.98 -5.04
C THR A 23 2.95 0.74 -6.55
N GLY A 24 2.46 1.68 -7.36
CA GLY A 24 2.60 1.62 -8.83
C GLY A 24 4.06 1.61 -9.28
N LEU A 25 4.91 2.45 -8.71
CA LEU A 25 6.36 2.48 -8.98
C LEU A 25 7.04 1.14 -8.63
N VAL A 26 6.67 0.53 -7.51
CA VAL A 26 7.17 -0.80 -7.12
C VAL A 26 6.77 -1.85 -8.16
N ILE A 27 5.50 -1.87 -8.59
CA ILE A 27 5.01 -2.81 -9.61
C ILE A 27 5.75 -2.63 -10.94
N VAL A 28 5.90 -1.38 -11.40
CA VAL A 28 6.68 -1.07 -12.61
C VAL A 28 8.12 -1.53 -12.48
N THR A 29 8.73 -1.39 -11.30
CA THR A 29 10.09 -1.87 -11.03
C THR A 29 10.21 -3.37 -11.18
N PHE A 30 9.26 -4.14 -10.62
CA PHE A 30 9.21 -5.60 -10.82
C PHE A 30 9.09 -5.98 -12.30
N LEU A 31 8.24 -5.29 -13.05
CA LEU A 31 8.07 -5.54 -14.49
C LEU A 31 9.35 -5.27 -15.27
N ILE A 32 10.01 -4.13 -15.03
CA ILE A 32 11.27 -3.79 -15.70
C ILE A 32 12.38 -4.78 -15.33
N ALA A 33 12.49 -5.15 -14.06
CA ALA A 33 13.48 -6.12 -13.59
C ALA A 33 13.27 -7.51 -14.22
N GLY A 34 12.02 -7.95 -14.35
CA GLY A 34 11.65 -9.18 -15.04
C GLY A 34 11.99 -9.15 -16.54
N LEU A 35 11.63 -8.06 -17.23
CA LEU A 35 11.95 -7.87 -18.66
C LEU A 35 13.46 -7.75 -18.92
N SER A 36 14.22 -7.25 -17.94
CA SER A 36 15.66 -7.03 -18.04
C SER A 36 16.49 -8.22 -17.52
N GLY A 37 15.85 -9.26 -16.98
CA GLY A 37 16.53 -10.46 -16.49
C GLY A 37 17.42 -10.24 -15.25
N PHE A 38 17.05 -9.32 -14.34
CA PHE A 38 17.86 -8.92 -13.18
C PHE A 38 18.13 -10.04 -12.14
N GLY A 39 17.50 -11.20 -12.29
CA GLY A 39 17.54 -12.27 -11.30
C GLY A 39 16.92 -11.86 -9.96
N ALA A 40 16.84 -12.79 -9.01
CA ALA A 40 16.18 -12.54 -7.72
C ALA A 40 16.86 -11.42 -6.91
N VAL A 41 18.20 -11.48 -6.79
CA VAL A 41 18.97 -10.52 -5.99
C VAL A 41 18.90 -9.10 -6.58
N GLY A 42 19.07 -8.96 -7.90
CA GLY A 42 18.99 -7.66 -8.57
C GLY A 42 17.59 -7.05 -8.48
N THR A 43 16.55 -7.87 -8.63
CA THR A 43 15.16 -7.45 -8.46
C THR A 43 14.88 -6.97 -7.04
N GLY A 44 15.36 -7.72 -6.03
CA GLY A 44 15.21 -7.35 -4.63
C GLY A 44 15.88 -6.01 -4.30
N ALA A 45 17.11 -5.79 -4.79
CA ALA A 45 17.82 -4.54 -4.61
C ALA A 45 17.08 -3.35 -5.27
N ALA A 46 16.62 -3.51 -6.51
CA ALA A 46 15.89 -2.46 -7.23
C ALA A 46 14.59 -2.08 -6.52
N VAL A 47 13.83 -3.06 -6.06
CA VAL A 47 12.56 -2.84 -5.37
C VAL A 47 12.76 -2.24 -3.98
N LEU A 48 13.79 -2.65 -3.23
CA LEU A 48 14.14 -2.02 -1.96
C LEU A 48 14.54 -0.55 -2.14
N LEU A 49 15.32 -0.25 -3.17
CA LEU A 49 15.69 1.13 -3.49
C LEU A 49 14.46 1.96 -3.85
N VAL A 50 13.68 1.55 -4.83
CA VAL A 50 12.50 2.31 -5.30
C VAL A 50 11.45 2.43 -4.20
N GLY A 51 11.12 1.33 -3.51
CA GLY A 51 10.16 1.32 -2.41
C GLY A 51 10.63 2.17 -1.23
N GLY A 52 11.91 2.09 -0.88
CA GLY A 52 12.52 2.91 0.18
C GLY A 52 12.48 4.41 -0.15
N LEU A 53 12.84 4.78 -1.38
CA LEU A 53 12.74 6.17 -1.85
C LEU A 53 11.28 6.67 -1.86
N ALA A 54 10.35 5.85 -2.31
CA ALA A 54 8.93 6.20 -2.36
C ALA A 54 8.32 6.35 -0.95
N ALA A 55 8.83 5.58 0.03
CA ALA A 55 8.38 5.62 1.42
C ALA A 55 8.72 6.94 2.15
N VAL A 56 9.73 7.70 1.70
CA VAL A 56 10.18 8.94 2.36
C VAL A 56 9.07 9.98 2.48
N ARG A 57 8.12 9.98 1.54
CA ARG A 57 6.98 10.92 1.51
C ARG A 57 5.76 10.43 2.28
N LEU A 58 5.80 9.22 2.84
CA LEU A 58 4.65 8.59 3.46
C LEU A 58 4.70 8.71 4.99
N PRO A 59 3.56 8.93 5.65
CA PRO A 59 3.43 8.75 7.09
C PRO A 59 3.89 7.35 7.51
N GLY A 60 4.52 7.21 8.67
CA GLY A 60 5.19 5.96 9.08
C GLY A 60 4.31 4.70 9.00
N LEU A 61 3.01 4.81 9.31
CA LEU A 61 2.08 3.68 9.19
C LEU A 61 1.82 3.27 7.73
N ILE A 62 1.75 4.26 6.83
CA ILE A 62 1.54 4.04 5.38
C ILE A 62 2.83 3.55 4.73
N ALA A 63 3.99 4.05 5.15
CA ALA A 63 5.30 3.52 4.76
C ALA A 63 5.47 2.05 5.19
N LEU A 64 5.02 1.70 6.40
CA LEU A 64 5.00 0.30 6.86
C LEU A 64 4.10 -0.56 5.98
N ALA A 65 2.89 -0.08 5.67
CA ALA A 65 1.97 -0.79 4.77
C ALA A 65 2.61 -1.01 3.39
N LEU A 66 3.31 -0.02 2.84
CA LEU A 66 4.05 -0.15 1.58
C LEU A 66 5.16 -1.20 1.68
N GLY A 67 5.90 -1.23 2.79
CA GLY A 67 6.92 -2.25 3.04
C GLY A 67 6.35 -3.68 3.05
N ILE A 68 5.18 -3.88 3.66
CA ILE A 68 4.53 -5.20 3.67
C ILE A 68 4.06 -5.58 2.26
N VAL A 69 3.51 -4.62 1.50
CA VAL A 69 3.12 -4.84 0.09
C VAL A 69 4.34 -5.24 -0.75
N VAL A 70 5.44 -4.50 -0.64
CA VAL A 70 6.70 -4.80 -1.33
C VAL A 70 7.20 -6.20 -0.98
N TRP A 71 7.19 -6.57 0.30
CA TRP A 71 7.61 -7.89 0.77
C TRP A 71 6.72 -9.01 0.21
N ALA A 72 5.40 -8.79 0.17
CA ALA A 72 4.45 -9.73 -0.40
C ALA A 72 4.68 -9.90 -1.91
N PHE A 73 4.93 -8.82 -2.66
CA PHE A 73 5.28 -8.91 -4.09
C PHE A 73 6.61 -9.62 -4.32
N TYR A 74 7.64 -9.35 -3.50
CA TYR A 74 8.95 -9.95 -3.69
C TYR A 74 8.97 -11.45 -3.40
N THR A 75 8.22 -11.90 -2.40
CA THR A 75 8.18 -13.31 -2.00
C THR A 75 7.04 -14.10 -2.63
N GLY A 76 6.08 -13.41 -3.25
CA GLY A 76 4.75 -13.97 -3.51
C GLY A 76 4.52 -14.62 -4.88
N PHE A 77 5.48 -14.50 -5.78
CA PHE A 77 5.35 -15.01 -7.15
C PHE A 77 6.39 -16.08 -7.42
N THR A 78 5.91 -17.23 -7.88
CA THR A 78 6.73 -18.34 -8.35
C THR A 78 6.43 -18.59 -9.81
N GLU A 79 7.44 -18.95 -10.59
CA GLU A 79 7.23 -19.37 -11.97
C GLU A 79 6.76 -20.82 -11.98
N ASN A 80 5.63 -21.11 -12.63
CA ASN A 80 5.14 -22.48 -12.78
C ASN A 80 5.90 -23.23 -13.89
N SER A 81 5.63 -24.52 -14.05
CA SER A 81 6.27 -25.37 -15.07
C SER A 81 6.02 -24.95 -16.53
N LEU A 82 5.08 -24.02 -16.75
CA LEU A 82 4.77 -23.44 -18.06
C LEU A 82 5.43 -22.06 -18.26
N GLY A 83 6.31 -21.63 -17.36
CA GLY A 83 6.96 -20.32 -17.43
C GLY A 83 6.05 -19.15 -17.06
N GLN A 84 4.89 -19.42 -16.44
CA GLN A 84 3.94 -18.38 -16.06
C GLN A 84 4.17 -17.98 -14.60
N LEU A 85 4.22 -16.67 -14.32
CA LEU A 85 4.17 -16.16 -12.96
C LEU A 85 2.83 -16.55 -12.32
N THR A 86 2.89 -17.35 -11.27
CA THR A 86 1.72 -17.73 -10.46
C THR A 86 2.00 -17.47 -9.00
N PHE A 87 0.94 -17.31 -8.21
CA PHE A 87 1.09 -17.25 -6.76
C PHE A 87 1.59 -18.60 -6.25
N ALA A 88 2.57 -18.61 -5.35
CA ALA A 88 2.79 -19.84 -4.59
C ALA A 88 1.51 -20.10 -3.77
N ALA A 89 1.21 -21.37 -3.48
CA ALA A 89 0.01 -21.71 -2.71
C ALA A 89 -0.07 -20.96 -1.36
N GLY A 90 1.08 -20.63 -0.75
CA GLY A 90 1.15 -19.83 0.47
C GLY A 90 0.80 -18.34 0.29
N ASP A 91 0.90 -17.80 -0.93
CA ASP A 91 0.71 -16.37 -1.21
C ASP A 91 -0.75 -16.01 -1.44
N LEU A 92 -1.56 -16.96 -1.90
CA LEU A 92 -3.01 -16.86 -1.85
C LEU A 92 -3.52 -16.66 -0.42
N VAL A 93 -2.92 -17.36 0.56
CA VAL A 93 -3.25 -17.21 1.98
C VAL A 93 -2.83 -15.84 2.50
N ARG A 94 -1.66 -15.35 2.10
CA ARG A 94 -1.18 -14.00 2.48
C ARG A 94 -2.05 -12.90 1.87
N LEU A 95 -2.44 -13.02 0.61
CA LEU A 95 -3.34 -12.08 -0.07
C LEU A 95 -4.72 -12.05 0.59
N ALA A 96 -5.28 -13.23 0.87
CA ALA A 96 -6.54 -13.35 1.60
C ALA A 96 -6.44 -12.72 3.00
N GLY A 97 -5.35 -12.99 3.73
CA GLY A 97 -5.09 -12.38 5.03
C GLY A 97 -4.99 -10.85 4.95
N PHE A 98 -4.32 -10.32 3.93
CA PHE A 98 -4.18 -8.89 3.70
C PHE A 98 -5.54 -8.23 3.40
N ALA A 99 -6.36 -8.86 2.57
CA ALA A 99 -7.70 -8.39 2.26
C ALA A 99 -8.60 -8.37 3.51
N VAL A 100 -8.56 -9.44 4.33
CA VAL A 100 -9.32 -9.51 5.59
C VAL A 100 -8.86 -8.44 6.58
N ALA A 101 -7.55 -8.26 6.76
CA ALA A 101 -7.00 -7.23 7.64
C ALA A 101 -7.42 -5.82 7.19
N THR A 102 -7.39 -5.56 5.89
CA THR A 102 -7.82 -4.27 5.31
C THR A 102 -9.29 -3.99 5.61
N VAL A 103 -10.16 -4.98 5.41
CA VAL A 103 -11.59 -4.85 5.73
C VAL A 103 -11.79 -4.64 7.22
N ALA A 104 -11.11 -5.40 8.08
CA ALA A 104 -11.22 -5.28 9.52
C ALA A 104 -10.80 -3.89 10.02
N ILE A 105 -9.67 -3.37 9.53
CA ILE A 105 -9.20 -2.02 9.85
C ILE A 105 -10.20 -0.97 9.36
N ALA A 106 -10.73 -1.11 8.14
CA ALA A 106 -11.73 -0.19 7.61
C ALA A 106 -13.02 -0.18 8.44
N GLN A 107 -13.48 -1.34 8.93
CA GLN A 107 -14.63 -1.42 9.83
C GLN A 107 -14.33 -0.79 11.19
N LEU A 108 -13.13 -1.03 11.73
CA LEU A 108 -12.72 -0.42 13.00
C LEU A 108 -12.70 1.10 12.90
N VAL A 109 -12.07 1.66 11.86
CA VAL A 109 -12.03 3.11 11.62
C VAL A 109 -13.43 3.70 11.49
N ARG A 110 -14.33 3.05 10.73
CA ARG A 110 -15.73 3.47 10.63
C ARG A 110 -16.43 3.48 11.99
N SER A 111 -16.30 2.40 12.77
CA SER A 111 -16.95 2.30 14.09
C SER A 111 -16.48 3.38 15.08
N LEU A 112 -15.20 3.76 15.02
CA LEU A 112 -14.65 4.82 15.86
C LEU A 112 -15.17 6.20 15.44
N HIS A 113 -15.35 6.43 14.14
CA HIS A 113 -15.92 7.68 13.63
C HIS A 113 -17.41 7.84 14.01
N ASP A 114 -18.20 6.75 13.89
CA ASP A 114 -19.62 6.74 14.27
C ASP A 114 -19.82 6.91 15.78
N THR A 115 -18.91 6.40 16.60
CA THR A 115 -18.98 6.56 18.07
C THR A 115 -18.68 8.00 18.50
N GLY A 116 -17.82 8.71 17.76
CA GLY A 116 -17.49 10.11 18.02
C GLY A 116 -18.66 11.06 17.77
N THR A 117 -19.36 10.88 16.65
CA THR A 117 -20.52 11.71 16.26
C THR A 117 -21.72 11.54 17.20
N VAL A 118 -21.96 10.34 17.73
CA VAL A 118 -23.06 10.09 18.69
C VAL A 118 -22.83 10.78 20.04
N ARG A 119 -21.57 10.99 20.44
CA ARG A 119 -21.23 11.60 21.74
C ARG A 119 -21.39 13.12 21.75
N GLU A 120 -21.18 13.80 20.61
CA GLU A 120 -21.41 15.25 20.48
C GLU A 120 -22.90 15.61 20.51
N VAL A 121 -23.77 14.80 19.89
CA VAL A 121 -25.22 15.06 19.83
C VAL A 121 -25.90 14.95 21.20
N ARG A 122 -25.32 14.22 22.15
CA ARG A 122 -25.91 13.99 23.48
C ARG A 122 -25.60 15.08 24.51
N HIS A 123 -24.73 16.04 24.17
CA HIS A 123 -24.27 17.10 25.07
C HIS A 123 -24.57 18.53 24.56
N GLY A 124 -25.23 18.66 23.41
CA GLY A 124 -25.88 19.90 22.96
C GLY A 124 -27.36 19.90 23.29
#